data_AF-A0A5N5LIU1-F1
#
_entry.id   AF-A0A5N5LIU1-F1
#
_cell.length_a   1.000
_cell.length_b   1.000
_cell.length_c   1.000
_cell.angle_alpha   90.00
_cell.angle_beta   90.00
_cell.angle_gamma   90.00
#
_symmetry.space_group_name_H-M   'P 1'
#
loop_
_entity.id
_entity.type
_entity.pdbx_description
1 polymer ?
#
loop_
_entity_poly.entity_id
_entity_poly.type
_entity_poly.pdbx_seq_one_letter_code
_entity_poly.pdbx_strand_id
1 'polypeptide(L)'
;MAALCVMKSVRTALGAVHCAINNSLTPRILSGPQLSFFGCTSVRGIRQVVEKQEGKTTVIEGLTVAAPESPQPPNPNAKCPIYRWNLQNKYTYTDVLLLSQFIRSDGGMLPRRITGLCAQEHRKIAICVQMAHRAGLLPDHRPHLPEGHVSKPKPNPPLNRYLTRYSVKSVKPIYRKGMKWCKNRMPVGHPALKDNIRYSPKPLYTKH
;
A
#
# COMPACT_ATOMS: atom_id res chain seq x y z
N MET A 1 32.38 24.02 -30.39
CA MET A 1 32.32 22.64 -29.86
C MET A 1 32.45 22.72 -28.35
N ALA A 2 31.33 22.67 -27.63
CA ALA A 2 31.27 22.80 -26.18
C ALA A 2 31.60 21.45 -25.52
N ALA A 3 32.62 21.42 -24.66
CA ALA A 3 32.97 20.26 -23.85
C ALA A 3 32.57 20.52 -22.40
N LEU A 4 31.69 19.64 -21.91
CA LEU A 4 30.96 19.73 -20.66
C LEU A 4 31.85 19.42 -19.44
N CYS A 5 31.75 20.26 -18.41
CA CYS A 5 32.29 20.03 -17.07
C CYS A 5 31.71 18.77 -16.43
N VAL A 6 32.58 17.91 -15.89
CA VAL A 6 32.22 16.77 -15.04
C VAL A 6 32.53 17.12 -13.59
N MET A 7 31.52 17.46 -12.80
CA MET A 7 31.67 17.57 -11.34
C MET A 7 31.36 16.22 -10.68
N LYS A 8 32.40 15.59 -10.11
CA LYS A 8 32.29 14.42 -9.23
C LYS A 8 31.95 14.89 -7.81
N SER A 9 30.77 14.57 -7.29
CA SER A 9 30.45 14.80 -5.87
C SER A 9 30.80 13.57 -5.04
N VAL A 10 31.74 13.71 -4.12
CA VAL A 10 32.09 12.74 -3.07
C VAL A 10 31.00 12.77 -1.99
N ARG A 11 30.42 11.62 -1.63
CA ARG A 11 29.55 11.49 -0.45
C ARG A 11 30.30 10.75 0.63
N THR A 12 30.72 11.48 1.66
CA THR A 12 31.27 10.93 2.90
C THR A 12 30.14 10.38 3.77
N ALA A 13 30.32 9.14 4.21
CA ALA A 13 29.49 8.48 5.21
C ALA A 13 29.73 9.11 6.59
N LEU A 14 28.67 9.27 7.38
CA LEU A 14 28.78 9.43 8.83
C LEU A 14 27.89 8.41 9.51
N GLY A 15 28.54 7.60 10.34
CA GLY A 15 27.96 6.57 11.18
C GLY A 15 27.25 7.12 12.42
N ALA A 16 26.62 6.19 13.13
CA ALA A 16 25.71 6.40 14.25
C ALA A 16 26.32 7.17 15.43
N VAL A 17 25.49 7.96 16.11
CA VAL A 17 25.74 8.41 17.48
C VAL A 17 24.51 8.09 18.34
N HIS A 18 24.76 7.29 19.37
CA HIS A 18 23.89 6.97 20.49
C HIS A 18 23.73 8.24 21.36
N CYS A 19 22.51 8.66 21.69
CA CYS A 19 22.29 9.75 22.65
C CYS A 19 21.83 9.16 24.00
N ALA A 20 22.74 9.17 24.97
CA ALA A 20 22.40 9.12 26.38
C ALA A 20 21.97 10.53 26.84
N ILE A 21 20.90 10.59 27.62
CA ILE A 21 20.31 11.82 28.15
C ILE A 21 21.07 12.22 29.42
N ASN A 22 21.65 13.41 29.45
CA ASN A 22 21.97 14.11 30.69
C ASN A 22 21.49 15.56 30.58
N ASN A 23 20.60 15.93 31.49
CA ASN A 23 20.01 17.26 31.62
C ASN A 23 21.04 18.25 32.19
N SER A 24 21.23 19.39 31.53
CA SER A 24 21.37 20.69 32.23
C SER A 24 21.46 21.87 31.26
N LEU A 25 20.64 22.88 31.57
CA LEU A 25 20.77 24.31 31.28
C LEU A 25 20.47 24.80 29.85
N THR A 26 19.41 25.62 29.78
CA THR A 26 18.93 26.35 28.59
C THR A 26 19.72 27.65 28.39
N PRO A 27 19.67 28.23 27.17
CA PRO A 27 18.93 29.49 27.08
C PRO A 27 17.96 29.56 25.89
N ARG A 28 16.92 30.35 26.09
CA ARG A 28 15.80 30.65 25.18
C ARG A 28 16.28 31.37 23.91
N ILE A 29 15.90 30.85 22.74
CA ILE A 29 15.85 31.62 21.48
C ILE A 29 14.55 31.28 20.71
N LEU A 30 13.93 32.34 20.23
CA LEU A 30 12.71 32.53 19.43
C LEU A 30 11.93 31.29 18.92
N SER A 31 10.66 31.31 19.33
CA SER A 31 9.50 30.59 18.81
C SER A 31 9.29 30.71 17.29
N GLY A 32 9.52 29.60 16.59
CA GLY A 32 8.82 29.23 15.35
C GLY A 32 8.27 27.81 15.53
N PRO A 33 7.16 27.41 14.88
CA PRO A 33 6.63 26.07 15.08
C PRO A 33 7.59 25.07 14.44
N GLN A 34 8.45 24.46 15.25
CA GLN A 34 9.17 23.27 14.85
C GLN A 34 8.14 22.15 14.68
N LEU A 35 7.70 21.94 13.44
CA LEU A 35 7.02 20.70 13.04
C LEU A 35 8.05 19.57 13.02
N SER A 36 8.57 19.21 14.19
CA SER A 36 9.37 18.01 14.42
C SER A 36 8.45 16.92 14.95
N PHE A 37 7.57 16.39 14.10
CA PHE A 37 6.84 15.17 14.41
C PHE A 37 7.46 13.97 13.68
N PHE A 38 8.71 13.66 14.04
CA PHE A 38 9.30 12.33 13.83
C PHE A 38 9.13 11.46 15.09
N GLY A 39 7.98 11.60 15.76
CA GLY A 39 7.57 10.67 16.80
C GLY A 39 7.01 9.40 16.18
N CYS A 40 7.41 8.24 16.69
CA CYS A 40 6.67 7.00 16.50
C CYS A 40 5.23 7.27 16.95
N THR A 41 4.28 7.34 16.02
CA THR A 41 2.88 7.54 16.38
C THR A 41 2.45 6.36 17.24
N SER A 42 2.13 6.62 18.51
CA SER A 42 1.49 5.63 19.39
C SER A 42 0.35 4.94 18.63
N VAL A 43 0.29 3.61 18.71
CA VAL A 43 -0.77 2.81 18.07
C VAL A 43 -2.07 3.11 18.82
N ARG A 44 -2.87 4.04 18.32
CA ARG A 44 -4.09 4.55 18.99
C ARG A 44 -5.32 3.64 18.84
N GLY A 45 -5.14 2.35 18.53
CA GLY A 45 -6.24 1.41 18.25
C GLY A 45 -7.10 1.84 17.06
N ILE A 46 -8.19 1.11 16.81
CA ILE A 46 -9.23 1.52 15.86
C ILE A 46 -10.16 2.48 16.59
N ARG A 47 -10.41 3.66 16.01
CA ARG A 47 -11.35 4.65 16.54
C ARG A 47 -12.51 4.81 15.58
N GLN A 48 -13.73 4.70 16.10
CA GLN A 48 -14.97 4.95 15.39
C GLN A 48 -15.53 6.30 15.83
N VAL A 49 -15.83 7.16 14.88
CA VAL A 49 -16.53 8.42 15.13
C VAL A 49 -18.03 8.15 15.05
N VAL A 50 -18.78 8.51 16.09
CA VAL A 50 -20.23 8.35 16.16
C VAL A 50 -20.85 9.72 16.36
N GLU A 51 -21.80 10.05 15.49
CA GLU A 51 -22.58 11.28 15.56
C GLU A 51 -23.95 10.95 16.16
N LYS A 52 -24.31 11.62 17.26
CA LYS A 52 -25.63 11.53 17.90
C LYS A 52 -26.31 12.90 17.80
N GLN A 53 -27.58 12.92 17.41
CA GLN A 53 -28.38 14.15 17.36
C GLN A 53 -29.38 14.16 18.49
N GLU A 54 -29.20 15.06 19.45
CA GLU A 54 -30.12 15.31 20.56
C GLU A 54 -30.83 16.65 20.32
N GLY A 55 -31.98 16.58 19.66
CA GLY A 55 -32.73 17.77 19.24
C GLY A 55 -31.94 18.64 18.26
N LYS A 56 -31.53 19.84 18.69
CA LYS A 56 -30.74 20.79 17.89
C LYS A 56 -29.22 20.62 18.08
N THR A 57 -28.77 19.86 19.07
CA THR A 57 -27.35 19.70 19.41
C THR A 57 -26.81 18.41 18.79
N THR A 58 -25.69 18.51 18.07
CA THR A 58 -24.98 17.35 17.50
C THR A 58 -23.79 16.99 18.39
N VAL A 59 -23.83 15.83 19.01
CA VAL A 59 -22.75 15.31 19.86
C VAL A 59 -21.91 14.34 19.02
N ILE A 60 -20.60 14.59 18.94
CA ILE A 60 -19.66 13.77 18.18
C ILE A 60 -18.71 13.06 19.17
N GLU A 61 -18.82 11.74 19.26
CA GLU A 61 -18.03 10.91 20.17
C GLU A 61 -17.00 10.05 19.42
N GLY A 62 -15.85 9.82 20.04
CA GLY A 62 -14.81 8.92 19.53
C GLY A 62 -14.74 7.65 20.35
N LEU A 63 -15.33 6.56 19.86
CA LEU A 63 -15.31 5.25 20.53
C LEU A 63 -14.06 4.46 20.12
N THR A 64 -13.38 3.88 21.10
CA THR A 64 -12.24 2.98 20.83
C THR A 64 -12.76 1.56 20.69
N VAL A 65 -12.59 0.97 19.51
CA VAL A 65 -12.99 -0.41 19.22
C VAL A 65 -11.84 -1.34 19.60
N ALA A 66 -12.16 -2.40 20.36
CA ALA A 66 -11.18 -3.41 20.73
C ALA A 66 -10.65 -4.13 19.47
N ALA A 67 -9.32 -4.21 19.36
CA ALA A 67 -8.68 -4.96 18.29
C ALA A 67 -8.59 -6.45 18.67
N PRO A 68 -8.77 -7.37 17.72
CA PRO A 68 -8.59 -8.79 18.00
C PRO A 68 -7.14 -9.08 18.37
N GLU A 69 -6.93 -10.00 19.30
CA GLU A 69 -5.60 -10.45 19.71
C GLU A 69 -4.92 -11.19 18.55
N SER A 70 -3.69 -10.80 18.23
CA SER A 70 -2.90 -11.43 17.17
C SER A 70 -2.08 -12.60 17.71
N PRO A 71 -2.02 -13.74 17.01
CA PRO A 71 -1.18 -14.87 17.42
C PRO A 71 0.32 -14.50 17.44
N GLN A 72 1.10 -15.26 18.21
CA GLN A 72 2.54 -15.08 18.28
C GLN A 72 3.18 -15.42 16.93
N PRO A 73 4.07 -14.55 16.40
CA PRO A 73 4.66 -14.77 15.09
C PRO A 73 5.90 -15.65 15.15
N PRO A 74 6.19 -16.38 14.05
CA PRO A 74 7.28 -17.35 14.00
C PRO A 74 8.69 -16.72 14.05
N ASN A 75 8.85 -15.48 13.56
CA ASN A 75 10.13 -14.77 13.59
C ASN A 75 9.99 -13.42 14.31
N PRO A 76 10.20 -13.35 15.64
CA PRO A 76 9.99 -12.12 16.40
C PRO A 76 11.00 -11.01 16.08
N ASN A 77 12.17 -11.34 15.51
CA ASN A 77 13.26 -10.39 15.29
C ASN A 77 13.04 -9.47 14.09
N ALA A 78 12.21 -9.89 13.13
CA ALA A 78 11.98 -9.12 11.91
C ALA A 78 11.07 -7.91 12.16
N LYS A 79 11.49 -6.73 11.66
CA LYS A 79 10.76 -5.46 11.83
C LYS A 79 9.47 -5.39 10.98
N CYS A 80 9.50 -5.94 9.77
CA CYS A 80 8.37 -5.91 8.85
C CYS A 80 7.38 -7.05 9.18
N PRO A 81 6.07 -6.80 9.28
CA PRO A 81 5.08 -7.86 9.52
C PRO A 81 5.20 -9.05 8.55
N ILE A 82 5.37 -8.80 7.24
CA ILE A 82 5.50 -9.86 6.24
C ILE A 82 6.71 -10.77 6.50
N TYR A 83 7.82 -10.20 6.96
CA TYR A 83 9.04 -10.95 7.27
C TYR A 83 8.91 -11.66 8.62
N ARG A 84 8.21 -11.04 9.59
CA ARG A 84 7.86 -11.64 10.89
C ARG A 84 7.09 -12.95 10.73
N TRP A 85 6.26 -13.02 9.70
CA TRP A 85 5.45 -14.18 9.34
C TRP A 85 6.07 -15.08 8.25
N ASN A 86 7.31 -14.83 7.82
CA ASN A 86 8.00 -15.59 6.76
C ASN A 86 7.20 -15.69 5.43
N LEU A 87 6.41 -14.66 5.11
CA LEU A 87 5.55 -14.58 3.92
C LEU A 87 6.22 -13.90 2.72
N GLN A 88 7.52 -13.57 2.83
CA GLN A 88 8.27 -12.96 1.74
C GLN A 88 8.16 -13.80 0.46
N ASN A 89 7.82 -13.14 -0.66
CA ASN A 89 7.77 -13.73 -1.99
C ASN A 89 6.78 -14.91 -2.15
N LYS A 90 5.88 -15.13 -1.19
CA LYS A 90 4.92 -16.25 -1.19
C LYS A 90 3.50 -15.82 -1.58
N TYR A 91 3.14 -14.57 -1.35
CA TYR A 91 1.78 -14.10 -1.54
C TYR A 91 1.51 -13.55 -2.96
N THR A 92 0.25 -13.64 -3.37
CA THR A 92 -0.27 -13.24 -4.69
C THR A 92 -1.56 -12.40 -4.52
N TYR A 93 -2.08 -11.83 -5.61
CA TYR A 93 -3.34 -11.07 -5.59
C TYR A 93 -4.58 -11.90 -5.21
N THR A 94 -4.45 -13.22 -5.24
CA THR A 94 -5.48 -14.20 -4.85
C THR A 94 -5.64 -14.33 -3.35
N ASP A 95 -4.65 -13.91 -2.56
CA ASP A 95 -4.58 -14.20 -1.13
C ASP A 95 -5.36 -13.14 -0.35
N VAL A 96 -6.68 -13.16 -0.54
CA VAL A 96 -7.63 -12.15 -0.05
C VAL A 96 -7.53 -11.99 1.47
N LEU A 97 -7.32 -13.09 2.20
CA LEU A 97 -7.22 -13.10 3.67
C LEU A 97 -6.01 -12.30 4.21
N LEU A 98 -4.92 -12.25 3.44
CA LEU A 98 -3.75 -11.44 3.78
C LEU A 98 -3.98 -9.98 3.36
N LEU A 99 -4.52 -9.77 2.16
CA LEU A 99 -4.73 -8.43 1.61
C LEU A 99 -5.77 -7.63 2.41
N SER A 100 -6.82 -8.29 2.90
CA SER A 100 -7.91 -7.67 3.66
C SER A 100 -7.42 -6.99 4.95
N GLN A 101 -6.31 -7.47 5.54
CA GLN A 101 -5.72 -6.91 6.76
C GLN A 101 -5.10 -5.52 6.54
N PHE A 102 -4.71 -5.19 5.31
CA PHE A 102 -4.01 -3.94 4.97
C PHE A 102 -4.89 -2.91 4.26
N ILE A 103 -6.19 -3.19 4.10
CA ILE A 103 -7.16 -2.31 3.44
C ILE A 103 -8.19 -1.79 4.42
N ARG A 104 -8.84 -0.69 4.04
CA ARG A 104 -9.99 -0.09 4.74
C ARG A 104 -11.27 -0.79 4.31
N SER A 105 -12.37 -0.50 5.00
CA SER A 105 -13.73 -0.88 4.57
C SER A 105 -14.02 -0.40 3.13
N ASP A 106 -13.55 0.78 2.74
CA ASP A 106 -13.77 1.34 1.40
C ASP A 106 -12.95 0.67 0.26
N GLY A 107 -12.04 -0.25 0.59
CA GLY A 107 -11.05 -0.80 -0.35
C GLY A 107 -9.81 0.07 -0.56
N GLY A 108 -9.69 1.18 0.17
CA GLY A 108 -8.49 2.00 0.19
C GLY A 108 -7.33 1.31 0.93
N MET A 109 -6.11 1.44 0.43
CA MET A 109 -4.90 0.92 1.10
C MET A 109 -4.58 1.72 2.37
N LEU A 110 -4.24 1.04 3.48
CA LEU A 110 -3.79 1.70 4.70
C LEU A 110 -2.41 2.35 4.52
N PRO A 111 -2.10 3.47 5.18
CA PRO A 111 -0.80 4.13 5.05
C PRO A 111 0.33 3.32 5.66
N ARG A 112 1.50 3.32 5.01
CA ARG A 112 2.68 2.54 5.41
C ARG A 112 3.07 2.72 6.88
N ARG A 113 3.03 3.97 7.39
CA ARG A 113 3.36 4.32 8.78
C ARG A 113 2.51 3.59 9.82
N ILE A 114 1.29 3.22 9.45
CA ILE A 114 0.36 2.48 10.33
C ILE A 114 0.55 0.98 10.15
N THR A 115 0.65 0.52 8.90
CA THR A 115 0.83 -0.93 8.61
C THR A 115 2.17 -1.51 9.10
N GLY A 116 3.20 -0.69 9.31
CA GLY A 116 4.53 -1.16 9.70
C GLY A 116 5.31 -1.89 8.59
N LEU A 117 4.81 -1.87 7.35
CA LEU A 117 5.44 -2.57 6.23
C LEU A 117 6.70 -1.85 5.71
N CYS A 118 7.66 -2.64 5.21
CA CYS A 118 8.76 -2.13 4.39
C CYS A 118 8.22 -1.47 3.11
N ALA A 119 8.94 -0.49 2.57
CA ALA A 119 8.52 0.22 1.36
C ALA A 119 8.31 -0.72 0.15
N GLN A 120 9.16 -1.74 0.01
CA GLN A 120 9.04 -2.75 -1.05
C GLN A 120 7.77 -3.58 -0.91
N GLU A 121 7.53 -4.16 0.26
CA GLU A 121 6.35 -5.00 0.52
C GLU A 121 5.06 -4.17 0.47
N HIS A 122 5.08 -2.94 1.00
CA HIS A 122 3.94 -2.03 0.89
C HIS A 122 3.55 -1.76 -0.56
N ARG A 123 4.53 -1.56 -1.46
CA ARG A 123 4.27 -1.41 -2.90
C ARG A 123 3.71 -2.69 -3.51
N LYS A 124 4.28 -3.85 -3.20
CA LYS A 124 3.80 -5.15 -3.69
C LYS A 124 2.35 -5.42 -3.27
N ILE A 125 2.02 -5.22 -1.99
CA ILE A 125 0.65 -5.39 -1.48
C ILE A 125 -0.31 -4.40 -2.15
N ALA A 126 0.07 -3.13 -2.29
CA ALA A 126 -0.78 -2.14 -2.96
C ALA A 126 -1.11 -2.57 -4.42
N ILE A 127 -0.14 -3.13 -5.13
CA ILE A 127 -0.34 -3.69 -6.47
C ILE A 127 -1.27 -4.91 -6.43
N CYS A 128 -1.07 -5.83 -5.48
CA CYS A 128 -1.93 -6.99 -5.29
C CYS A 128 -3.38 -6.59 -5.01
N VAL A 129 -3.60 -5.62 -4.12
CA VAL A 129 -4.92 -5.05 -3.80
C VAL A 129 -5.57 -4.46 -5.06
N GLN A 130 -4.83 -3.68 -5.85
CA GLN A 130 -5.35 -3.14 -7.11
C GLN A 130 -5.75 -4.24 -8.11
N MET A 131 -4.94 -5.31 -8.23
CA MET A 131 -5.27 -6.45 -9.07
C MET A 131 -6.49 -7.21 -8.54
N ALA A 132 -6.61 -7.38 -7.22
CA ALA A 132 -7.74 -8.06 -6.57
C ALA A 132 -9.07 -7.32 -6.76
N HIS A 133 -9.10 -6.00 -6.58
CA HIS A 133 -10.29 -5.19 -6.86
C HIS A 133 -10.70 -5.28 -8.34
N ARG A 134 -9.74 -5.23 -9.26
CA ARG A 134 -10.04 -5.36 -10.70
C ARG A 134 -10.55 -6.76 -11.06
N ALA A 135 -10.07 -7.79 -10.36
CA ALA A 135 -10.53 -9.16 -10.53
C ALA A 135 -11.87 -9.45 -9.83
N GLY A 136 -12.36 -8.54 -8.99
CA GLY A 136 -13.63 -8.71 -8.28
C GLY A 136 -13.55 -9.61 -7.04
N LEU A 137 -12.35 -9.81 -6.46
CA LEU A 137 -12.15 -10.70 -5.31
C LEU A 137 -12.57 -10.09 -3.96
N LEU A 138 -12.80 -8.77 -3.92
CA LEU A 138 -13.13 -8.01 -2.70
C LEU A 138 -14.50 -7.34 -2.87
N PRO A 139 -15.62 -8.09 -2.75
CA PRO A 139 -16.96 -7.54 -2.94
C PRO A 139 -17.40 -6.59 -1.81
N ASP A 140 -17.00 -6.88 -0.57
CA ASP A 140 -17.40 -6.13 0.63
C ASP A 140 -16.65 -4.80 0.76
N HIS A 141 -15.49 -4.70 0.09
CA HIS A 141 -14.62 -3.52 0.15
C HIS A 141 -14.87 -2.58 -1.01
N ARG A 142 -16.05 -1.98 -1.04
CA ARG A 142 -16.46 -0.99 -2.04
C ARG A 142 -16.58 0.39 -1.40
N PRO A 143 -16.32 1.47 -2.16
CA PRO A 143 -16.52 2.82 -1.65
C PRO A 143 -18.00 3.02 -1.28
N HIS A 144 -18.22 3.67 -0.14
CA HIS A 144 -19.57 4.06 0.28
C HIS A 144 -20.19 5.00 -0.76
N LEU A 145 -21.41 4.66 -1.17
CA LEU A 145 -22.23 5.48 -2.06
C LEU A 145 -23.15 6.36 -1.20
N PRO A 146 -23.47 7.58 -1.65
CA PRO A 146 -24.39 8.44 -0.92
C PRO A 146 -25.78 7.80 -0.86
N GLU A 147 -26.52 8.15 0.19
CA GLU A 147 -27.88 7.66 0.41
C GLU A 147 -28.78 8.00 -0.79
N GLY A 148 -29.60 7.04 -1.23
CA GLY A 148 -30.45 7.16 -2.42
C GLY A 148 -29.74 6.98 -3.77
N HIS A 149 -28.43 6.71 -3.80
CA HIS A 149 -27.73 6.43 -5.06
C HIS A 149 -28.06 5.05 -5.62
N VAL A 150 -28.94 5.00 -6.62
CA VAL A 150 -29.18 3.79 -7.42
C VAL A 150 -28.24 3.81 -8.62
N SER A 151 -27.39 2.78 -8.72
CA SER A 151 -26.48 2.65 -9.86
C SER A 151 -27.29 2.44 -11.14
N LYS A 152 -27.05 3.26 -12.17
CA LYS A 152 -27.68 3.08 -13.48
C LYS A 152 -27.37 1.68 -14.03
N PRO A 153 -28.36 0.96 -14.59
CA PRO A 153 -28.13 -0.34 -15.19
C PRO A 153 -27.09 -0.19 -16.31
N LYS A 154 -26.03 -1.00 -16.24
CA LYS A 154 -25.00 -1.00 -17.28
C LYS A 154 -25.54 -1.78 -18.48
N PRO A 155 -25.36 -1.29 -19.72
CA PRO A 155 -25.84 -1.99 -20.92
C PRO A 155 -25.17 -3.35 -21.09
N ASN A 156 -23.91 -3.47 -20.66
CA ASN A 156 -23.14 -4.70 -20.73
C ASN A 156 -22.70 -5.16 -19.33
N PRO A 157 -22.72 -6.47 -19.06
CA PRO A 157 -22.19 -7.01 -17.82
C PRO A 157 -20.68 -6.74 -17.69
N PRO A 158 -20.16 -6.66 -16.45
CA PRO A 158 -18.73 -6.51 -16.23
C PRO A 158 -17.97 -7.73 -16.77
N LEU A 159 -16.90 -7.49 -17.53
CA LEU A 159 -16.06 -8.56 -18.08
C LEU A 159 -15.14 -9.15 -17.00
N ASN A 160 -15.18 -10.47 -16.87
CA ASN A 160 -14.26 -11.24 -16.04
C ASN A 160 -12.80 -10.99 -16.45
N ARG A 161 -11.95 -10.73 -15.46
CA ARG A 161 -10.53 -10.38 -15.68
C ARG A 161 -9.70 -10.77 -14.49
N TYR A 162 -8.41 -11.02 -14.71
CA TYR A 162 -7.45 -11.32 -13.67
C TYR A 162 -6.05 -10.85 -14.10
N LEU A 163 -5.11 -10.74 -13.14
CA LEU A 163 -3.73 -10.29 -13.40
C LEU A 163 -3.64 -8.94 -14.17
N THR A 164 -4.61 -8.04 -13.98
CA THR A 164 -4.71 -6.80 -14.75
C THR A 164 -3.83 -5.69 -14.17
N ARG A 165 -2.80 -5.28 -14.92
CA ARG A 165 -1.84 -4.24 -14.48
C ARG A 165 -2.40 -2.82 -14.51
N TYR A 166 -3.14 -2.48 -15.56
CA TYR A 166 -3.61 -1.12 -15.81
C TYR A 166 -5.12 -0.99 -15.56
N SER A 167 -5.57 0.25 -15.34
CA SER A 167 -7.00 0.55 -15.29
C SER A 167 -7.61 0.39 -16.69
N VAL A 168 -8.81 -0.18 -16.76
CA VAL A 168 -9.45 -0.48 -18.05
C VAL A 168 -9.73 0.77 -18.88
N LYS A 169 -10.03 1.90 -18.24
CA LYS A 169 -10.25 3.17 -18.95
C LYS A 169 -8.97 3.82 -19.47
N SER A 170 -7.81 3.40 -18.99
CA SER A 170 -6.51 4.04 -19.32
C SER A 170 -5.78 3.40 -20.51
N VAL A 171 -6.16 2.18 -20.89
CA VAL A 171 -5.45 1.42 -21.93
C VAL A 171 -6.10 1.66 -23.28
N LYS A 172 -5.29 2.04 -24.27
CA LYS A 172 -5.70 2.14 -25.68
C LYS A 172 -5.46 0.81 -26.41
N PRO A 173 -6.31 0.43 -27.39
CA PRO A 173 -6.08 -0.77 -28.18
C PRO A 173 -4.81 -0.66 -29.03
N ILE A 174 -4.11 -1.78 -29.22
CA ILE A 174 -2.93 -1.86 -30.09
C ILE A 174 -3.41 -2.15 -31.51
N TYR A 175 -3.56 -1.11 -32.33
CA TYR A 175 -3.96 -1.26 -33.73
C TYR A 175 -2.88 -1.91 -34.59
N ARG A 176 -1.60 -1.57 -34.35
CA ARG A 176 -0.44 -2.12 -35.07
C ARG A 176 0.47 -2.88 -34.10
N LYS A 177 0.51 -4.21 -34.21
CA LYS A 177 1.28 -5.08 -33.30
C LYS A 177 2.80 -5.08 -33.58
N GLY A 178 3.20 -4.78 -34.81
CA GLY A 178 4.61 -4.88 -35.25
C GLY A 178 5.03 -6.30 -35.62
N MET A 179 6.20 -6.41 -36.23
CA MET A 179 6.83 -7.67 -36.65
C MET A 179 7.43 -8.42 -35.44
N LYS A 180 7.87 -9.67 -35.63
CA LYS A 180 8.32 -10.56 -34.54
C LYS A 180 9.40 -9.92 -33.62
N TRP A 181 10.34 -9.16 -34.17
CA TRP A 181 11.45 -8.52 -33.43
C TRP A 181 11.08 -7.20 -32.75
N CYS A 182 10.00 -6.54 -33.16
CA CYS A 182 9.52 -5.26 -32.60
C CYS A 182 8.08 -5.36 -32.08
N LYS A 183 7.63 -6.58 -31.73
CA LYS A 183 6.25 -6.85 -31.35
C LYS A 183 5.87 -6.12 -30.06
N ASN A 184 4.82 -5.32 -30.12
CA ASN A 184 4.23 -4.69 -28.93
C ASN A 184 3.42 -5.73 -28.14
N ARG A 185 3.96 -6.18 -27.01
CA ARG A 185 3.40 -7.25 -26.18
C ARG A 185 2.44 -6.71 -25.13
N MET A 186 1.44 -7.52 -24.80
CA MET A 186 0.43 -7.21 -23.80
C MET A 186 0.97 -7.50 -22.39
N PRO A 187 0.97 -6.53 -21.47
CA PRO A 187 1.43 -6.75 -20.12
C PRO A 187 0.39 -7.50 -19.28
N VAL A 188 0.81 -8.58 -18.63
CA VAL A 188 0.00 -9.40 -17.72
C VAL A 188 0.73 -9.51 -16.38
N GLY A 189 0.01 -9.35 -15.28
CA GLY A 189 0.60 -9.27 -13.93
C GLY A 189 1.47 -8.04 -13.73
N HIS A 190 2.30 -8.02 -12.69
CA HIS A 190 3.17 -6.87 -12.37
C HIS A 190 4.62 -7.31 -12.10
N PRO A 191 5.65 -6.60 -12.64
CA PRO A 191 7.05 -6.99 -12.48
C PRO A 191 7.56 -6.93 -11.04
N ALA A 192 6.88 -6.19 -10.15
CA ALA A 192 7.22 -6.15 -8.72
C ALA A 192 7.06 -7.51 -8.01
N LEU A 193 6.31 -8.44 -8.60
CA LEU A 193 6.11 -9.81 -8.09
C LEU A 193 6.96 -10.84 -8.83
N LYS A 194 7.96 -10.41 -9.62
CA LYS A 194 8.83 -11.33 -10.38
C LYS A 194 9.67 -12.22 -9.48
N ASP A 195 10.00 -11.76 -8.27
CA ASP A 195 10.86 -12.44 -7.30
C ASP A 195 10.07 -13.43 -6.43
N ASN A 196 8.77 -13.61 -6.70
CA ASN A 196 7.96 -14.60 -6.02
C ASN A 196 8.48 -16.03 -6.25
N ILE A 197 8.28 -16.89 -5.26
CA ILE A 197 8.67 -18.30 -5.35
C ILE A 197 7.96 -18.94 -6.54
N ARG A 198 8.73 -19.70 -7.33
CA ARG A 198 8.24 -20.45 -8.48
C ARG A 198 8.47 -21.93 -8.22
N TYR A 199 7.39 -22.69 -8.23
CA TYR A 199 7.45 -24.15 -8.13
C TYR A 199 7.69 -24.81 -9.48
N SER A 200 7.42 -24.09 -10.58
CA SER A 200 7.69 -24.56 -11.95
C SER A 200 9.06 -24.10 -12.45
N PRO A 201 9.74 -24.87 -13.31
CA PRO A 201 11.00 -24.45 -13.93
C PRO A 201 10.84 -23.23 -14.87
N LYS A 202 9.61 -22.95 -15.33
CA LYS A 202 9.33 -21.83 -16.23
C LYS A 202 9.30 -20.49 -15.47
N PRO A 203 9.95 -19.44 -16.00
CA PRO A 203 9.90 -18.11 -15.41
C PRO A 203 8.49 -17.51 -15.50
N LEU A 204 8.24 -16.48 -14.70
CA LEU A 204 7.00 -15.71 -14.79
C LEU A 204 7.04 -14.81 -16.04
N TYR A 205 6.21 -15.12 -17.03
CA TYR A 205 6.01 -14.26 -18.18
C TYR A 205 5.05 -13.12 -17.82
N THR A 206 5.52 -11.88 -17.97
CA THR A 206 4.70 -10.68 -17.71
C THR A 206 4.34 -9.90 -18.97
N LYS A 207 4.75 -10.40 -20.13
CA LYS A 207 4.54 -9.81 -21.46
C LYS A 207 4.20 -10.92 -22.46
N HIS A 208 2.97 -10.93 -22.95
CA HIS A 208 2.43 -11.94 -23.89
C HIS A 208 2.30 -11.37 -25.31
#